data_AF-A0A7V3BL93-F1
#
_entry.id   AF-A0A7V3BL93-F1
#
_cell.length_a   1.000
_cell.length_b   1.000
_cell.length_c   1.000
_cell.angle_alpha   90.00
_cell.angle_beta   90.00
_cell.angle_gamma   90.00
#
_symmetry.space_group_name_H-M   'P 1'
#
loop_
_entity.id
_entity.type
_entity.pdbx_description
1 polymer ?
#
loop_
_entity_poly.entity_id
_entity_poly.type
_entity_poly.pdbx_seq_one_letter_code
_entity_poly.pdbx_strand_id
1 'polypeptide(L)'
;MSAPAPLASLNREELLALMAELQRQNAALQRQVAALVASNEALRAEIEQLKRGGKRPAAPFSKGTREPEPKRPGRKPGSGTFCYRAAPPPEAIPEPPVDVNVSCDACPACGGELVEERVDFAYRTELPTLPRPQVTRYRVWVCRCIVCGT
;
A
#
# COMPACT_ATOMS: atom_id res chain seq x y z
N MET A 1 17.87 9.34 -50.74
CA MET A 1 19.08 8.49 -50.66
C MET A 1 19.52 8.24 -52.09
N SER A 2 20.63 8.83 -52.52
CA SER A 2 21.09 8.71 -53.91
C SER A 2 21.48 7.26 -54.20
N ALA A 3 21.03 6.71 -55.32
CA ALA A 3 21.44 5.37 -55.75
C ALA A 3 22.96 5.36 -55.94
N PRO A 4 23.70 4.37 -55.39
CA PRO A 4 25.13 4.29 -55.61
C PRO A 4 25.40 4.14 -57.10
N ALA A 5 26.42 4.84 -57.61
CA ALA A 5 26.88 4.65 -58.99
C ALA A 5 27.11 3.15 -59.23
N PRO A 6 26.78 2.62 -60.43
CA PRO A 6 26.93 1.20 -60.72
C PRO A 6 28.36 0.76 -60.39
N LEU A 7 28.55 -0.33 -59.65
CA LEU A 7 29.89 -0.81 -59.22
C LEU A 7 30.88 -0.93 -60.40
N ALA A 8 30.36 -1.07 -61.62
CA ALA A 8 31.09 -1.12 -62.88
C ALA A 8 31.78 0.19 -63.31
N SER A 9 31.41 1.36 -62.76
CA SER A 9 32.00 2.66 -63.14
C SER A 9 33.07 3.17 -62.17
N LEU A 10 33.32 2.45 -61.08
CA LEU A 10 34.29 2.84 -60.05
C LEU A 10 35.69 2.33 -60.43
N ASN A 11 36.71 3.16 -60.20
CA ASN A 11 38.09 2.78 -60.37
C ASN A 11 38.57 1.87 -59.22
N ARG A 12 39.74 1.24 -59.38
CA ARG A 12 40.28 0.27 -58.41
C ARG A 12 40.47 0.85 -57.01
N GLU A 13 40.86 2.12 -56.89
CA GLU A 13 41.07 2.78 -55.59
C GLU A 13 39.74 3.07 -54.90
N GLU A 14 38.75 3.53 -55.65
CA GLU A 14 37.39 3.78 -55.15
C GLU A 14 36.71 2.49 -54.66
N LEU A 15 36.93 1.36 -55.37
CA LEU A 15 36.46 0.04 -54.94
C LEU A 15 37.10 -0.42 -53.63
N LEU A 16 38.42 -0.21 -53.46
CA LEU A 16 39.12 -0.54 -52.22
C LEU A 16 38.66 0.33 -51.04
N ALA A 17 38.44 1.63 -51.28
CA ALA A 17 37.91 2.54 -50.27
C ALA A 17 36.49 2.14 -49.83
N LEU A 18 35.64 1.74 -50.78
CA LEU A 18 34.28 1.26 -50.49
C LEU A 18 34.30 -0.06 -49.71
N MET A 19 35.18 -1.01 -50.06
CA MET A 19 35.35 -2.25 -49.30
C MET A 19 35.81 -1.98 -47.86
N ALA A 20 36.76 -1.07 -47.66
CA ALA A 20 37.24 -0.70 -46.33
C ALA A 20 36.13 -0.07 -45.49
N GLU A 21 35.30 0.79 -46.09
CA GLU A 21 34.14 1.40 -45.41
C GLU A 21 33.08 0.35 -45.06
N LEU A 22 32.75 -0.55 -45.99
CA LEU A 22 31.82 -1.66 -45.75
C LEU A 22 32.31 -2.61 -44.65
N GLN A 23 33.62 -2.85 -44.56
CA GLN A 23 34.23 -3.64 -43.49
C GLN A 23 34.12 -2.93 -42.13
N ARG A 24 34.37 -1.61 -42.09
CA ARG A 24 34.18 -0.81 -40.85
C ARG A 24 32.74 -0.85 -40.39
N GLN A 25 31.79 -0.66 -41.31
CA GLN A 25 30.36 -0.69 -41.00
C GLN A 25 29.92 -2.08 -40.53
N ASN A 26 30.39 -3.15 -41.17
CA ASN A 26 30.11 -4.52 -40.72
C ASN A 26 30.63 -4.77 -39.30
N ALA A 27 31.86 -4.36 -38.99
CA ALA A 27 32.42 -4.53 -37.65
C ALA A 27 31.64 -3.72 -36.59
N ALA A 28 31.19 -2.52 -36.93
CA ALA A 28 30.35 -1.71 -36.05
C ALA A 28 28.99 -2.36 -35.80
N LEU A 29 28.32 -2.84 -36.85
CA LEU A 29 27.04 -3.53 -36.76
C LEU A 29 27.15 -4.84 -35.97
N GLN A 30 28.20 -5.63 -36.19
CA GLN A 30 28.43 -6.86 -35.43
C GLN A 30 28.58 -6.59 -33.92
N ARG A 31 29.29 -5.52 -33.54
CA ARG A 31 29.38 -5.12 -32.13
C ARG A 31 28.04 -4.70 -31.54
N GLN A 32 27.24 -3.94 -32.30
CA GLN A 32 25.90 -3.54 -31.86
C GLN A 32 24.98 -4.76 -31.69
N VAL A 33 25.00 -5.69 -32.65
CA VAL A 33 24.21 -6.93 -32.56
C VAL A 33 24.61 -7.74 -31.34
N ALA A 34 25.91 -7.92 -31.07
CA ALA A 34 26.38 -8.63 -29.88
C ALA A 34 25.89 -7.98 -28.57
N ALA A 35 25.98 -6.65 -28.47
CA ALA A 35 25.49 -5.92 -27.30
C ALA A 35 23.97 -6.04 -27.12
N LEU A 36 23.20 -5.94 -28.21
CA LEU A 36 21.74 -6.07 -28.18
C LEU A 36 21.29 -7.49 -27.84
N VAL A 37 22.02 -8.51 -28.30
CA VAL A 37 21.75 -9.92 -27.95
C VAL A 37 22.00 -10.14 -26.47
N ALA A 38 23.14 -9.71 -25.93
CA ALA A 38 23.45 -9.83 -24.51
C ALA A 38 22.41 -9.11 -23.63
N SER A 39 21.99 -7.91 -24.03
CA SER A 39 20.92 -7.17 -23.33
C SER A 39 19.58 -7.90 -23.40
N ASN A 40 19.22 -8.46 -24.57
CA ASN A 40 17.98 -9.24 -24.71
C ASN A 40 18.00 -10.49 -23.83
N GLU A 41 19.12 -11.19 -23.75
CA GLU A 41 19.26 -12.38 -22.90
C GLU A 41 19.12 -12.03 -21.41
N ALA A 42 19.78 -10.95 -20.96
CA ALA A 42 19.64 -10.46 -19.60
C ALA A 42 18.19 -10.07 -19.25
N LEU A 43 17.53 -9.31 -20.13
CA LEU A 43 16.13 -8.92 -19.95
C LEU A 43 15.18 -10.12 -19.96
N ARG A 44 15.41 -11.11 -20.83
CA ARG A 44 14.62 -12.35 -20.85
C ARG A 44 14.78 -13.13 -19.55
N ALA A 45 16.00 -13.22 -19.00
CA ALA A 45 16.25 -13.87 -17.73
C ALA A 45 15.54 -13.16 -16.56
N GLU A 46 15.56 -11.82 -16.55
CA GLU A 46 14.85 -11.02 -15.54
C GLU A 46 13.32 -11.22 -15.64
N ILE A 47 12.75 -11.18 -16.85
CA ILE A 47 11.32 -11.44 -17.08
C ILE A 47 10.93 -12.86 -16.62
N GLU A 48 11.74 -13.87 -16.92
CA GLU A 48 11.56 -15.24 -16.43
C GLU A 48 11.53 -15.28 -14.89
N GLN A 49 12.47 -14.63 -14.23
CA GLN A 49 12.55 -14.56 -12.77
C GLN A 49 11.33 -13.89 -12.16
N LEU A 50 10.89 -12.75 -12.71
CA LEU A 50 9.69 -12.03 -12.27
C LEU A 50 8.42 -12.87 -12.48
N LYS A 51 8.28 -13.52 -13.63
CA LYS A 51 7.15 -14.43 -13.92
C LYS A 51 7.12 -15.62 -12.97
N ARG A 52 8.28 -16.20 -12.62
CA ARG A 52 8.38 -17.29 -11.63
C ARG A 52 8.01 -16.80 -10.22
N GLY A 53 8.39 -15.57 -9.85
CA GLY A 53 8.00 -14.94 -8.58
C GLY A 53 6.50 -14.71 -8.46
N GLY A 54 5.88 -14.14 -9.50
CA GLY A 54 4.44 -13.81 -9.50
C GLY A 54 3.50 -15.03 -9.57
N LYS A 55 3.97 -16.18 -10.10
CA LYS A 55 3.15 -17.40 -10.23
C LYS A 55 3.26 -18.38 -9.06
N ARG A 56 4.15 -18.15 -8.07
CA ARG A 56 4.22 -19.02 -6.87
C ARG A 56 3.09 -18.69 -5.90
N PRO A 57 2.05 -19.54 -5.76
CA PRO A 57 0.92 -19.27 -4.86
C PRO A 57 1.33 -19.37 -3.38
N ALA A 58 2.51 -19.92 -3.08
CA ALA A 58 2.92 -20.27 -1.73
C ALA A 58 3.37 -19.08 -0.86
N ALA A 59 3.58 -17.88 -1.41
CA ALA A 59 3.99 -16.73 -0.59
C ALA A 59 3.67 -15.35 -1.23
N PRO A 60 2.39 -14.99 -1.43
CA PRO A 60 2.00 -13.68 -1.97
C PRO A 60 2.45 -12.49 -1.12
N PHE A 61 2.74 -12.71 0.17
CA PHE A 61 3.26 -11.69 1.09
C PHE A 61 4.76 -11.86 1.42
N SER A 62 5.50 -12.65 0.64
CA SER A 62 6.94 -12.77 0.81
C SER A 62 7.61 -11.43 0.52
N LYS A 63 8.40 -10.93 1.47
CA LYS A 63 9.20 -9.70 1.30
C LYS A 63 10.45 -9.90 0.44
N GLY A 64 10.64 -11.07 -0.16
CA GLY A 64 11.86 -11.40 -0.91
C GLY A 64 13.09 -11.45 -0.01
N THR A 65 14.20 -10.88 -0.47
CA THR A 65 15.45 -10.79 0.30
C THR A 65 15.25 -9.91 1.53
N ARG A 66 15.58 -10.42 2.72
CA ARG A 66 15.50 -9.66 3.97
C ARG A 66 16.61 -8.61 4.00
N GLU A 67 16.29 -7.45 4.56
CA GLU A 67 17.28 -6.42 4.89
C GLU A 67 18.29 -6.99 5.90
N PRO A 68 19.61 -6.76 5.71
CA PRO A 68 20.65 -7.36 6.55
C PRO A 68 20.55 -6.92 8.02
N GLU A 69 20.06 -5.71 8.28
CA GLU A 69 19.88 -5.19 9.63
C GLU A 69 18.44 -4.64 9.79
N PRO A 70 17.45 -5.52 10.01
CA PRO A 70 16.06 -5.12 10.11
C PRO A 70 15.81 -4.35 11.42
N LYS A 71 15.03 -3.27 11.33
CA LYS A 71 14.58 -2.52 12.52
C LYS A 71 13.80 -3.44 13.45
N ARG A 72 13.96 -3.24 14.77
CA ARG A 72 13.21 -3.99 15.78
C ARG A 72 11.70 -3.86 15.52
N PRO A 73 10.95 -4.98 15.55
CA PRO A 73 9.50 -4.92 15.45
C PRO A 73 8.96 -4.11 16.63
N GLY A 74 8.14 -3.12 16.35
CA GLY A 74 7.63 -2.23 17.37
C GLY A 74 6.89 -1.05 16.78
N ARG A 75 6.00 -0.45 17.59
CA ARG A 75 5.31 0.78 17.21
C ARG A 75 6.36 1.90 17.13
N LYS A 76 6.27 2.74 16.09
CA LYS A 76 7.06 3.97 16.05
C LYS A 76 6.77 4.79 17.33
N PRO A 77 7.77 5.45 17.92
CA PRO A 77 7.51 6.37 19.02
C PRO A 77 6.47 7.40 18.57
N GLY A 78 5.53 7.73 19.45
CA GLY A 78 4.55 8.77 19.15
C GLY A 78 5.27 10.11 18.95
N SER A 79 4.82 10.89 17.97
CA SER A 79 5.33 12.22 17.68
C SER A 79 4.29 13.28 18.04
N GLY A 80 4.74 14.44 18.53
CA GLY A 80 3.89 15.58 18.87
C GLY A 80 3.83 15.85 20.38
N THR A 81 3.10 16.90 20.75
CA THR A 81 2.89 17.28 22.15
C THR A 81 1.83 16.36 22.76
N PHE A 82 2.25 15.55 23.73
CA PHE A 82 1.31 14.77 24.54
C PHE A 82 0.67 15.68 25.57
N CYS A 83 -0.56 16.11 25.33
CA CYS A 83 -1.37 16.84 26.29
C CYS A 83 -2.52 15.97 26.81
N TYR A 84 -2.98 16.28 28.02
CA TYR A 84 -4.25 15.75 28.52
C TYR A 84 -5.39 16.21 27.62
N ARG A 85 -6.45 15.39 27.52
CA ARG A 85 -7.66 15.78 26.81
C ARG A 85 -8.24 17.02 27.48
N ALA A 86 -8.57 18.04 26.69
CA ALA A 86 -9.29 19.20 27.18
C ALA A 86 -10.71 18.80 27.62
N ALA A 87 -11.25 19.54 28.58
CA ALA A 87 -12.66 19.43 28.93
C ALA A 87 -13.54 19.72 27.70
N PRO A 88 -14.70 19.05 27.55
CA PRO A 88 -15.67 19.39 26.52
C PRO A 88 -16.14 20.86 26.67
N PRO A 89 -16.53 21.53 25.58
CA PRO A 89 -17.08 22.88 25.66
C PRO A 89 -18.43 22.86 26.42
N PRO A 90 -18.80 23.94 27.13
CA PRO A 90 -20.04 23.98 27.93
C PRO A 90 -21.31 23.63 27.14
N GLU A 91 -21.37 24.01 25.86
CA GLU A 91 -22.51 23.75 24.98
C GLU A 91 -22.69 22.25 24.67
N ALA A 92 -21.63 21.44 24.82
CA ALA A 92 -21.67 20.00 24.63
C ALA A 92 -22.09 19.22 25.89
N ILE A 93 -22.37 19.92 27.00
CA ILE A 93 -22.76 19.34 28.29
C ILE A 93 -24.22 19.77 28.56
N PRO A 94 -25.21 19.03 28.02
CA PRO A 94 -26.61 19.46 28.09
C PRO A 94 -27.23 19.27 29.48
N GLU A 95 -26.66 18.40 30.29
CA GLU A 95 -27.18 18.00 31.60
C GLU A 95 -26.28 18.49 32.74
N PRO A 96 -26.84 18.80 33.92
CA PRO A 96 -26.03 19.14 35.09
C PRO A 96 -25.13 17.96 35.53
N PRO A 97 -24.02 18.22 36.24
CA PRO A 97 -23.16 17.18 36.78
C PRO A 97 -23.93 16.19 37.66
N VAL A 98 -23.59 14.91 37.55
CA VAL A 98 -24.08 13.87 38.45
C VAL A 98 -23.08 13.71 39.60
N ASP A 99 -23.53 13.91 40.83
CA ASP A 99 -22.69 13.74 42.02
C ASP A 99 -22.36 12.27 42.27
N VAL A 100 -21.07 11.96 42.35
CA VAL A 100 -20.56 10.63 42.67
C VAL A 100 -19.81 10.71 43.98
N ASN A 101 -20.51 10.45 45.08
CA ASN A 101 -19.95 10.52 46.42
C ASN A 101 -18.97 9.36 46.70
N VAL A 102 -18.00 9.64 47.56
CA VAL A 102 -17.09 8.61 48.08
C VAL A 102 -17.93 7.56 48.83
N SER A 103 -17.70 6.29 48.50
CA SER A 103 -18.49 5.18 49.06
C SER A 103 -17.95 4.64 50.39
N CYS A 104 -16.75 5.04 50.80
CA CYS A 104 -16.17 4.65 52.07
C CYS A 104 -16.24 5.80 53.08
N ASP A 105 -16.66 5.49 54.30
CA ASP A 105 -16.75 6.46 55.41
C ASP A 105 -15.41 6.69 56.12
N ALA A 106 -14.39 5.88 55.78
CA ALA A 106 -13.06 5.93 56.36
C ALA A 106 -11.98 5.63 55.32
N CYS A 107 -10.76 6.09 55.58
CA CYS A 107 -9.61 5.85 54.73
C CYS A 107 -9.32 4.34 54.60
N PRO A 108 -9.33 3.76 53.40
CA PRO A 108 -9.14 2.31 53.23
C PRO A 108 -7.72 1.83 53.61
N ALA A 109 -6.76 2.75 53.78
CA ALA A 109 -5.39 2.41 54.18
C ALA A 109 -5.17 2.42 55.69
N CYS A 110 -5.79 3.33 56.44
CA CYS A 110 -5.54 3.52 57.88
C CYS A 110 -6.78 3.61 58.77
N GLY A 111 -7.99 3.68 58.20
CA GLY A 111 -9.26 3.78 58.93
C GLY A 111 -9.59 5.17 59.49
N GLY A 112 -8.79 6.19 59.16
CA GLY A 112 -9.05 7.58 59.59
C GLY A 112 -10.27 8.23 58.89
N GLU A 113 -10.77 9.32 59.48
CA GLU A 113 -11.87 10.12 58.94
C GLU A 113 -11.50 10.77 57.59
N LEU A 114 -12.46 10.81 56.67
CA LEU A 114 -12.31 11.45 55.36
C LEU A 114 -12.97 12.82 55.38
N VAL A 115 -12.27 13.82 54.84
CA VAL A 115 -12.75 15.20 54.72
C VAL A 115 -12.67 15.58 53.24
N GLU A 116 -13.64 16.36 52.76
CA GLU A 116 -13.66 16.87 51.39
C GLU A 116 -12.48 17.83 51.15
N GLU A 117 -11.65 17.53 50.14
CA GLU A 117 -10.53 18.39 49.74
C GLU A 117 -10.83 19.15 48.44
N ARG A 118 -11.35 18.46 47.42
CA ARG A 118 -11.71 19.02 46.12
C ARG A 118 -12.70 18.12 45.36
N VAL A 119 -13.35 18.71 44.35
CA VAL A 119 -14.17 17.98 43.37
C VAL A 119 -13.50 18.05 42.01
N ASP A 120 -13.24 16.89 41.41
CA ASP A 120 -12.70 16.73 40.06
C ASP A 120 -13.83 16.31 39.09
N PHE A 121 -13.81 16.85 37.86
CA PHE A 121 -14.80 16.51 36.83
C PHE A 121 -14.27 15.46 35.85
N ALA A 122 -15.03 14.40 35.63
CA ALA A 122 -14.78 13.40 34.60
C ALA A 122 -15.90 13.44 33.56
N TYR A 123 -15.53 13.46 32.28
CA TYR A 123 -16.48 13.56 31.17
C TYR A 123 -16.57 12.25 30.40
N ARG A 124 -17.79 11.74 30.19
CA ARG A 124 -18.07 10.58 29.33
C ARG A 124 -19.06 10.99 28.25
N THR A 125 -18.66 10.87 26.99
CA THR A 125 -19.54 11.10 25.84
C THR A 125 -20.15 9.78 25.41
N GLU A 126 -21.44 9.59 25.69
CA GLU A 126 -22.20 8.45 25.18
C GLU A 126 -22.59 8.66 23.72
N LEU A 127 -22.61 7.57 22.95
CA LEU A 127 -23.18 7.60 21.61
C LEU A 127 -24.71 7.74 21.72
N PRO A 128 -25.35 8.48 20.79
CA PRO A 128 -26.80 8.52 20.75
C PRO A 128 -27.34 7.11 20.56
N THR A 129 -28.50 6.83 21.17
CA THR A 129 -29.20 5.58 20.93
C THR A 129 -29.47 5.44 19.43
N LEU A 130 -28.90 4.40 18.81
CA LEU A 130 -29.09 4.16 17.39
C LEU A 130 -30.59 3.99 17.09
N PRO A 131 -31.10 4.54 15.98
CA PRO A 131 -32.49 4.33 15.61
C PRO A 131 -32.77 2.84 15.45
N ARG A 132 -33.99 2.42 15.80
CA ARG A 132 -34.42 1.03 15.58
C ARG A 132 -34.26 0.67 14.10
N PRO A 133 -33.78 -0.54 13.77
CA PRO A 133 -33.61 -0.93 12.37
C PRO A 133 -34.95 -0.92 11.64
N GLN A 134 -34.98 -0.32 10.46
CA GLN A 134 -36.16 -0.34 9.60
C GLN A 134 -36.25 -1.71 8.91
N VAL A 135 -37.27 -2.50 9.28
CA VAL A 135 -37.52 -3.81 8.66
C VAL A 135 -38.57 -3.65 7.57
N THR A 136 -38.19 -3.87 6.32
CA THR A 136 -39.10 -3.84 5.17
C THR A 136 -39.44 -5.27 4.72
N ARG A 137 -40.72 -5.65 4.80
CA ARG A 137 -41.19 -6.95 4.28
C ARG A 137 -41.56 -6.82 2.81
N TYR A 138 -40.78 -7.45 1.93
CA TYR A 138 -41.12 -7.55 0.52
C TYR A 138 -42.00 -8.79 0.26
N ARG A 139 -43.12 -8.58 -0.45
CA ARG A 139 -43.85 -9.70 -1.05
C ARG A 139 -43.19 -10.01 -2.40
N VAL A 140 -42.33 -11.01 -2.40
CA VAL A 140 -41.69 -11.50 -3.63
C VAL A 140 -42.60 -12.57 -4.21
N TRP A 141 -43.13 -12.32 -5.41
CA TRP A 141 -43.90 -13.30 -6.15
C TRP A 141 -42.95 -14.32 -6.77
N VAL A 142 -43.12 -15.59 -6.41
CA VAL A 142 -42.42 -16.69 -7.05
C VAL A 142 -43.39 -17.33 -8.04
N CYS A 143 -43.13 -17.11 -9.32
CA CYS A 143 -43.93 -17.68 -10.40
C CYS A 143 -43.20 -18.89 -11.00
N ARG A 144 -43.94 -19.86 -11.53
CA ARG A 144 -43.41 -20.95 -12.35
C ARG A 144 -44.16 -20.98 -13.67
N CYS A 145 -43.50 -21.36 -14.75
CA CYS A 145 -44.17 -21.57 -16.03
C CYS A 145 -45.16 -22.74 -15.92
N ILE A 146 -46.42 -22.55 -16.35
CA ILE A 146 -47.43 -23.62 -16.35
C ILE A 146 -47.14 -24.70 -17.41
N VAL A 147 -46.28 -24.40 -18.40
CA VAL A 147 -45.97 -25.31 -19.52
C VAL A 147 -44.74 -26.17 -19.21
N CYS A 148 -43.62 -25.56 -18.82
CA CYS A 148 -42.36 -26.28 -18.57
C CYS A 148 -42.01 -26.45 -17.08
N GLY A 149 -42.77 -25.86 -16.16
CA GLY A 149 -42.56 -26.00 -14.72
C GLY A 149 -41.29 -25.33 -14.18
N THR A 150 -40.52 -24.67 -15.04
CA THR A 150 -39.33 -23.86 -14.69
C THR A 150 -39.71 -22.41 -14.48
#